data_AF-A0A7T5UIZ6-F1
#
_entry.id   AF-A0A7T5UIZ6-F1
#
_cell.length_a   1.000
_cell.length_b   1.000
_cell.length_c   1.000
_cell.angle_alpha   90.00
_cell.angle_beta   90.00
_cell.angle_gamma   90.00
#
_symmetry.space_group_name_H-M   'P 1'
#
loop_
_entity.id
_entity.type
_entity.pdbx_description
1 polymer ?
#
loop_
_entity_poly.entity_id
_entity_poly.type
_entity_poly.pdbx_seq_one_letter_code
_entity_poly.pdbx_strand_id
1 'polypeptide(L)'
;MKSVYKLPFEATPQIKRYLDDILFIHGEWHQKKAFCLIKPYLPSELRTPKRVWNNVLFWSYLERKLKAVQTFSVITNTAVSVKKLKEALGEHRGIVAIARLHNDTQNPFKTFGTIKTDKIESVLKQLADMGYPGKRSPETENYLILKVLQIEPIKKLHNEIITLEQEEEKRTKNLVARPTKEGPRLIEKDGEGDFFHGKRRTIIKFRSKDDLAYQIFEAIYTLSNEVGGRVGFDEIIRYMKSQHNKTLRKKNITNAIDDTIDYKKLKPNKLPGGRKILERDGFGKSIIFNNPEL
;
A
#
# COMPACT_ATOMS: atom_id res chain seq x y z
N MET A 1 21.73 -17.54 -5.83
CA MET A 1 20.59 -17.43 -6.78
C MET A 1 20.32 -15.95 -7.06
N LYS A 2 20.65 -15.48 -8.27
CA LYS A 2 20.16 -14.21 -8.86
C LYS A 2 18.83 -14.55 -9.57
N SER A 3 17.74 -13.81 -9.52
CA SER A 3 17.55 -12.35 -9.44
C SER A 3 16.29 -11.99 -8.64
N VAL A 4 16.43 -11.18 -7.58
CA VAL A 4 15.29 -10.41 -7.04
C VAL A 4 15.09 -9.23 -7.99
N TYR A 5 14.45 -9.45 -9.13
CA TYR A 5 13.96 -8.30 -9.91
C TYR A 5 12.87 -7.66 -9.05
N LYS A 6 13.20 -6.56 -8.38
CA LYS A 6 12.19 -5.73 -7.74
C LYS A 6 11.20 -5.33 -8.81
N LEU A 7 9.93 -5.74 -8.66
CA LEU A 7 8.86 -5.33 -9.56
C LEU A 7 8.88 -3.79 -9.67
N PRO A 8 8.60 -3.22 -10.86
CA PRO A 8 8.64 -1.77 -11.04
C PRO A 8 7.47 -1.04 -10.36
N PHE A 9 6.64 -1.77 -9.60
CA PHE A 9 5.51 -1.28 -8.84
C PHE A 9 5.47 -2.00 -7.48
N GLU A 10 4.83 -1.36 -6.52
CA GLU A 10 4.52 -1.92 -5.20
C GLU A 10 3.34 -2.90 -5.33
N ALA A 11 3.49 -4.11 -4.79
CA ALA A 11 2.39 -5.06 -4.69
C ALA A 11 1.38 -4.55 -3.65
N THR A 12 0.21 -4.12 -4.10
CA THR A 12 -0.85 -3.59 -3.23
C THR A 12 -2.09 -4.49 -3.31
N PRO A 13 -3.00 -4.47 -2.30
CA PRO A 13 -4.25 -5.22 -2.36
C PRO A 13 -5.07 -4.94 -3.63
N GLN A 14 -5.01 -3.70 -4.13
CA GLN A 14 -5.68 -3.30 -5.36
C GLN A 14 -5.06 -3.97 -6.61
N ILE A 15 -3.72 -4.07 -6.69
CA ILE A 15 -3.04 -4.76 -7.79
C ILE A 15 -3.32 -6.26 -7.75
N LYS A 16 -3.31 -6.85 -6.56
CA LYS A 16 -3.68 -8.26 -6.37
C LYS A 16 -5.10 -8.51 -6.85
N ARG A 17 -6.05 -7.65 -6.46
CA ARG A 17 -7.43 -7.69 -6.96
C ARG A 17 -7.50 -7.59 -8.49
N TYR A 18 -6.75 -6.70 -9.13
CA TYR A 18 -6.75 -6.62 -10.60
C TYR A 18 -6.32 -7.94 -11.24
N LEU A 19 -5.27 -8.58 -10.71
CA LEU A 19 -4.81 -9.88 -11.19
C LEU A 19 -5.86 -10.96 -10.93
N ASP A 20 -6.45 -11.00 -9.74
CA ASP A 20 -7.53 -11.93 -9.40
C ASP A 20 -8.71 -11.77 -10.35
N ASP A 21 -9.15 -10.54 -10.61
CA ASP A 21 -10.28 -10.26 -11.51
C ASP A 21 -9.98 -10.72 -12.94
N ILE A 22 -8.77 -10.46 -13.45
CA ILE A 22 -8.35 -10.95 -14.77
C ILE A 22 -8.35 -12.48 -14.81
N LEU A 23 -7.73 -13.13 -13.81
CA LEU A 23 -7.63 -14.59 -13.75
C LEU A 23 -9.01 -15.25 -13.63
N PHE A 24 -9.88 -14.68 -12.80
CA PHE A 24 -11.22 -15.19 -12.54
C PHE A 24 -12.11 -15.06 -13.78
N ILE A 25 -12.14 -13.88 -14.42
CA ILE A 25 -12.90 -13.68 -15.67
C ILE A 25 -12.34 -14.56 -16.78
N HIS A 26 -11.02 -14.65 -16.91
CA HIS A 26 -10.41 -15.48 -17.95
C HIS A 26 -10.71 -16.96 -17.75
N GLY A 27 -10.67 -17.48 -16.52
CA GLY A 27 -11.00 -18.88 -16.22
C GLY A 27 -12.35 -19.29 -16.82
N GLU A 28 -13.37 -18.48 -16.58
CA GLU A 28 -14.74 -18.75 -17.03
C GLU A 28 -14.96 -18.46 -18.52
N TRP A 29 -14.34 -17.41 -19.07
CA TRP A 29 -14.71 -16.87 -20.39
C TRP A 29 -13.61 -16.92 -21.45
N HIS A 30 -12.48 -17.60 -21.21
CA HIS A 30 -11.34 -17.65 -22.15
C HIS A 30 -11.72 -18.09 -23.57
N GLN A 31 -12.64 -19.05 -23.72
CA GLN A 31 -13.06 -19.57 -25.03
C GLN A 31 -13.73 -18.51 -25.90
N LYS A 32 -14.38 -17.51 -25.29
CA LYS A 32 -15.10 -16.44 -25.97
C LYS A 32 -14.23 -15.22 -26.25
N LYS A 33 -13.01 -15.17 -25.71
CA LYS A 33 -12.05 -14.05 -25.86
C LYS A 33 -12.66 -12.67 -25.60
N ALA A 34 -13.50 -12.58 -24.58
CA ALA A 34 -14.18 -11.35 -24.20
C ALA A 34 -13.20 -10.28 -23.67
N PHE A 35 -13.57 -9.01 -23.78
CA PHE A 35 -12.95 -7.93 -23.03
C PHE A 35 -13.24 -8.09 -21.54
N CYS A 36 -12.21 -7.88 -20.73
CA CYS A 36 -12.35 -7.79 -19.28
C CYS A 36 -12.62 -6.35 -18.89
N LEU A 37 -13.69 -6.13 -18.12
CA LEU A 37 -14.05 -4.84 -17.54
C LEU A 37 -13.67 -4.85 -16.06
N ILE A 38 -12.68 -4.05 -15.68
CA ILE A 38 -12.14 -4.00 -14.32
C ILE A 38 -12.51 -2.67 -13.68
N LYS A 39 -13.11 -2.69 -12.47
CA LYS A 39 -13.33 -1.43 -11.74
C LYS A 39 -11.96 -0.84 -11.33
N PRO A 40 -11.67 0.43 -11.67
CA PRO A 40 -10.42 1.09 -11.34
C PRO A 40 -10.29 1.35 -9.84
N TYR A 41 -11.42 1.45 -9.13
CA TYR A 41 -11.43 1.63 -7.68
C TYR A 41 -12.68 0.98 -7.07
N LEU A 42 -12.50 0.29 -5.95
CA LEU A 42 -13.60 -0.07 -5.05
C LEU A 42 -13.80 1.04 -3.99
N PRO A 43 -14.99 1.15 -3.36
CA PRO A 43 -15.24 2.14 -2.31
C PRO A 43 -14.25 2.08 -1.13
N SER A 44 -13.71 0.90 -0.84
CA SER A 44 -12.73 0.66 0.22
C SER A 44 -11.28 1.04 -0.14
N GLU A 45 -11.00 1.40 -1.40
CA GLU A 45 -9.63 1.63 -1.88
C GLU A 45 -9.25 3.13 -1.84
N LEU A 46 -8.18 3.45 -1.12
CA LEU A 46 -7.65 4.82 -1.04
C LEU A 46 -7.11 5.31 -2.39
N ARG A 47 -7.48 6.54 -2.77
CA ARG A 47 -7.06 7.20 -4.02
C ARG A 47 -6.01 8.29 -3.77
N THR A 48 -4.76 7.88 -3.59
CA THR A 48 -3.63 8.83 -3.46
C THR A 48 -2.84 8.95 -4.76
N PRO A 49 -2.19 10.09 -5.04
CA PRO A 49 -1.36 10.26 -6.25
C PRO A 49 -0.29 9.16 -6.40
N LYS A 50 0.34 8.76 -5.29
CA LYS A 50 1.32 7.64 -5.28
C LYS A 50 0.69 6.34 -5.77
N ARG A 51 -0.52 6.00 -5.30
CA ARG A 51 -1.24 4.77 -5.72
C ARG A 51 -1.68 4.83 -7.18
N VAL A 52 -2.14 5.98 -7.63
CA VAL A 52 -2.49 6.19 -9.05
C VAL A 52 -1.27 5.94 -9.94
N TRP A 53 -0.11 6.51 -9.60
CA TRP A 53 1.13 6.28 -10.34
C TRP A 53 1.57 4.81 -10.30
N ASN A 54 1.48 4.17 -9.13
CA ASN A 54 1.79 2.74 -8.97
C ASN A 54 0.94 1.86 -9.91
N ASN A 55 -0.35 2.17 -10.06
CA ASN A 55 -1.23 1.47 -10.98
C ASN A 55 -0.82 1.66 -12.44
N VAL A 56 -0.44 2.87 -12.85
CA VAL A 56 0.07 3.13 -14.20
C VAL A 56 1.31 2.27 -14.50
N LEU A 57 2.24 2.18 -13.55
CA LEU A 57 3.43 1.32 -13.67
C LEU A 57 3.06 -0.16 -13.82
N PHE A 58 2.10 -0.64 -13.03
CA PHE A 58 1.58 -2.00 -13.13
C PHE A 58 0.97 -2.31 -14.50
N TRP A 59 0.07 -1.46 -14.99
CA TRP A 59 -0.57 -1.67 -16.30
C TRP A 59 0.43 -1.57 -17.45
N SER A 60 1.35 -0.60 -17.40
CA SER A 60 2.45 -0.51 -18.36
C SER A 60 3.35 -1.74 -18.34
N TYR A 61 3.56 -2.35 -17.18
CA TYR A 61 4.34 -3.58 -17.06
C TYR A 61 3.63 -4.76 -17.73
N LEU A 62 2.33 -4.95 -17.46
CA LEU A 62 1.54 -6.00 -18.09
C LEU A 62 1.49 -5.87 -19.63
N GLU A 63 1.29 -4.65 -20.13
CA GLU A 63 1.12 -4.40 -21.56
C GLU A 63 2.45 -4.35 -22.33
N ARG A 64 3.44 -3.60 -21.85
CA ARG A 64 4.68 -3.35 -22.62
C ARG A 64 5.75 -4.39 -22.37
N LYS A 65 5.92 -4.82 -21.12
CA LYS A 65 6.99 -5.75 -20.72
C LYS A 65 6.53 -7.20 -20.84
N LEU A 66 5.38 -7.55 -20.27
CA LEU A 66 4.87 -8.91 -20.35
C LEU A 66 4.08 -9.20 -21.63
N LYS A 67 3.61 -8.16 -22.34
CA LYS A 67 2.75 -8.29 -23.54
C LYS A 67 1.54 -9.21 -23.29
N ALA A 68 1.06 -9.21 -22.05
CA ALA A 68 0.07 -10.16 -21.57
C ALA A 68 -1.37 -9.63 -21.76
N VAL A 69 -1.51 -8.31 -21.82
CA VAL A 69 -2.79 -7.62 -22.01
C VAL A 69 -2.62 -6.48 -23.03
N GLN A 70 -3.72 -6.10 -23.65
CA GLN A 70 -3.86 -4.85 -24.39
C GLN A 70 -4.83 -3.96 -23.61
N THR A 71 -4.41 -2.75 -23.23
CA THR A 71 -5.28 -1.82 -22.48
C THR A 71 -5.84 -0.74 -23.40
N PHE A 72 -7.10 -0.34 -23.19
CA PHE A 72 -7.77 0.65 -24.04
C PHE A 72 -8.01 1.99 -23.35
N SER A 73 -8.14 2.00 -22.02
CA SER A 73 -8.44 3.20 -21.22
C SER A 73 -7.41 3.53 -20.14
N VAL A 74 -6.40 2.68 -19.92
CA VAL A 74 -5.58 2.74 -18.70
C VAL A 74 -4.32 3.59 -18.85
N ILE A 75 -3.54 3.33 -19.91
CA ILE A 75 -2.24 4.00 -20.10
C ILE A 75 -2.39 5.35 -20.79
N THR A 76 -3.33 5.46 -21.74
CA THR A 76 -3.41 6.62 -22.62
C THR A 76 -4.23 7.76 -22.02
N ASN A 77 -5.07 7.51 -21.02
CA ASN A 77 -6.03 8.47 -20.47
C ASN A 77 -6.84 9.19 -21.59
N THR A 78 -7.04 8.51 -22.71
CA THR A 78 -7.80 8.98 -23.87
C THR A 78 -9.14 8.25 -23.91
N ALA A 79 -10.14 8.89 -24.52
CA ALA A 79 -11.39 8.21 -24.85
C ALA A 79 -11.13 6.90 -25.59
N VAL A 80 -11.87 5.85 -25.23
CA VAL A 80 -11.77 4.56 -25.88
C VAL A 80 -12.35 4.67 -27.28
N SER A 81 -11.60 4.21 -28.28
CA SER A 81 -12.03 4.26 -29.67
C SER A 81 -12.80 2.99 -30.04
N VAL A 82 -14.03 3.14 -30.53
CA VAL A 82 -14.83 2.04 -31.10
C VAL A 82 -14.05 1.31 -32.19
N LYS A 83 -13.32 2.05 -33.03
CA LYS A 83 -12.45 1.49 -34.08
C LYS A 83 -11.41 0.54 -33.49
N LYS A 84 -10.70 0.96 -32.43
CA LYS A 84 -9.69 0.13 -31.74
C LYS A 84 -10.31 -1.12 -31.12
N LEU A 85 -11.49 -1.01 -30.52
CA LEU A 85 -12.20 -2.17 -29.96
C LEU A 85 -12.63 -3.14 -31.07
N LYS A 86 -13.12 -2.64 -32.20
CA LYS A 86 -13.52 -3.44 -33.36
C LYS A 86 -12.33 -4.21 -33.96
N GLU A 87 -11.20 -3.52 -34.14
CA GLU A 87 -9.94 -4.14 -34.60
C GLU A 87 -9.47 -5.23 -33.64
N ALA A 88 -9.51 -4.96 -32.33
CA ALA A 88 -9.10 -5.92 -31.32
C ALA A 88 -10.06 -7.13 -31.22
N LEU A 89 -11.34 -6.96 -31.52
CA LEU A 89 -12.31 -8.04 -31.49
C LEU A 89 -12.12 -9.04 -32.65
N GLY A 90 -11.69 -8.57 -33.83
CA GLY A 90 -11.51 -9.42 -35.01
C GLY A 90 -12.81 -10.10 -35.46
N GLU A 91 -12.73 -11.38 -35.83
CA GLU A 91 -13.87 -12.16 -36.34
C GLU A 91 -14.71 -12.85 -35.24
N HIS A 92 -14.42 -12.58 -33.96
CA HIS A 92 -15.06 -13.29 -32.86
C HIS A 92 -16.55 -12.91 -32.70
N ARG A 93 -17.43 -13.91 -32.81
CA ARG A 93 -18.88 -13.78 -32.58
C ARG A 93 -19.22 -14.29 -31.16
N GLY A 94 -19.91 -13.48 -30.36
CA GLY A 94 -20.37 -13.89 -29.02
C GLY A 94 -20.36 -12.79 -27.95
N ILE A 95 -20.27 -13.20 -26.68
CA ILE A 95 -20.15 -12.31 -25.52
C ILE A 95 -18.89 -11.46 -25.63
N VAL A 96 -19.05 -10.16 -25.40
CA VAL A 96 -18.03 -9.15 -25.74
C VAL A 96 -17.33 -8.62 -24.51
N ALA A 97 -18.05 -8.47 -23.40
CA ALA A 97 -17.48 -7.83 -22.22
C ALA A 97 -18.10 -8.37 -20.93
N ILE A 98 -17.23 -8.72 -19.99
CA ILE A 98 -17.58 -9.27 -18.68
C ILE A 98 -16.90 -8.41 -17.61
N ALA A 99 -17.65 -8.09 -16.55
CA ALA A 99 -17.09 -7.56 -15.31
C ALA A 99 -17.35 -8.53 -14.16
N ARG A 100 -16.48 -8.51 -13.15
CA ARG A 100 -16.72 -9.19 -11.87
C ARG A 100 -17.55 -8.31 -10.92
N LEU A 101 -18.48 -8.91 -10.19
CA LEU A 101 -19.27 -8.27 -9.15
C LEU A 101 -18.70 -8.65 -7.77
N HIS A 102 -18.01 -7.71 -7.11
CA HIS A 102 -17.32 -7.99 -5.84
C HIS A 102 -18.26 -8.20 -4.64
N ASN A 103 -19.51 -7.74 -4.73
CA ASN A 103 -20.50 -7.85 -3.64
C ASN A 103 -21.49 -9.01 -3.83
N ASP A 104 -21.35 -9.79 -4.91
CA ASP A 104 -22.29 -10.86 -5.25
C ASP A 104 -21.52 -12.17 -5.45
N THR A 105 -21.71 -13.12 -4.54
CA THR A 105 -21.07 -14.44 -4.60
C THR A 105 -21.90 -15.46 -5.38
N GLN A 106 -23.20 -15.20 -5.59
CA GLN A 106 -24.09 -16.10 -6.32
C GLN A 106 -24.00 -15.85 -7.82
N ASN A 107 -23.98 -14.57 -8.22
CA ASN A 107 -23.80 -14.14 -9.60
C ASN A 107 -22.56 -13.23 -9.69
N PRO A 108 -21.35 -13.80 -9.61
CA PRO A 108 -20.12 -13.00 -9.51
C PRO A 108 -19.73 -12.29 -10.81
N PHE A 109 -20.57 -12.34 -11.85
CA PHE A 109 -20.32 -11.76 -13.15
C PHE A 109 -21.49 -10.93 -13.66
N LYS A 110 -21.15 -9.89 -14.42
CA LYS A 110 -22.11 -9.15 -15.22
C LYS A 110 -21.63 -9.05 -16.66
N THR A 111 -22.48 -9.48 -17.58
CA THR A 111 -22.27 -9.36 -19.03
C THR A 111 -22.83 -8.04 -19.52
N PHE A 112 -22.02 -7.29 -20.28
CA PHE A 112 -22.41 -5.97 -20.78
C PHE A 112 -22.64 -5.93 -22.30
N GLY A 113 -22.27 -6.99 -23.01
CA GLY A 113 -22.50 -7.06 -24.45
C GLY A 113 -22.47 -8.48 -24.96
N THR A 114 -23.39 -8.79 -25.87
CA THR A 114 -23.38 -10.02 -26.67
C THR A 114 -23.59 -9.63 -28.13
N ILE A 115 -22.69 -10.06 -29.02
CA ILE A 115 -22.79 -9.78 -30.45
C ILE A 115 -23.83 -10.69 -31.08
N LYS A 116 -24.94 -10.08 -31.49
CA LYS A 116 -25.64 -10.50 -32.70
C LYS A 116 -25.04 -9.70 -33.86
N THR A 117 -24.82 -10.34 -35.02
CA THR A 117 -24.05 -9.79 -36.16
C THR A 117 -24.52 -8.42 -36.64
N ASP A 118 -25.81 -8.12 -36.45
CA ASP A 118 -26.50 -6.89 -36.83
C ASP A 118 -26.28 -5.70 -35.85
N LYS A 119 -25.76 -5.93 -34.64
CA LYS A 119 -25.67 -4.90 -33.58
C LYS A 119 -24.25 -4.65 -33.04
N ILE A 120 -23.23 -5.18 -33.72
CA ILE A 120 -21.84 -5.12 -33.24
C ILE A 120 -21.37 -3.69 -32.94
N GLU A 121 -21.68 -2.74 -33.82
CA GLU A 121 -21.21 -1.36 -33.69
C GLU A 121 -21.88 -0.61 -32.53
N SER A 122 -23.17 -0.85 -32.30
CA SER A 122 -23.90 -0.32 -31.16
C SER A 122 -23.36 -0.86 -29.83
N VAL A 123 -23.06 -2.17 -29.76
CA VAL A 123 -22.47 -2.80 -28.57
C VAL A 123 -21.06 -2.25 -28.30
N LEU A 124 -20.22 -2.14 -29.33
CA LEU A 124 -18.87 -1.59 -29.18
C LEU A 124 -18.88 -0.10 -28.78
N LYS A 125 -19.86 0.67 -29.25
CA LYS A 125 -20.07 2.06 -28.80
C LYS A 125 -20.40 2.12 -27.32
N GLN A 126 -21.37 1.32 -26.86
CA GLN A 126 -21.71 1.24 -25.43
C GLN A 126 -20.49 0.85 -24.58
N LEU A 127 -19.69 -0.12 -25.05
CA LEU A 127 -18.48 -0.52 -24.34
C LEU A 127 -17.43 0.59 -24.32
N ALA A 128 -17.23 1.30 -25.43
CA ALA A 128 -16.33 2.45 -25.46
C ALA A 128 -16.75 3.53 -24.46
N ASP A 129 -18.05 3.80 -24.36
CA ASP A 129 -18.63 4.79 -23.44
C ASP A 129 -18.45 4.38 -21.96
N MET A 130 -18.38 3.08 -21.66
CA MET A 130 -18.07 2.56 -20.31
C MET A 130 -16.59 2.68 -19.91
N GLY A 131 -15.72 2.92 -20.90
CA GLY A 131 -14.27 3.02 -20.72
C GLY A 131 -13.88 4.41 -20.27
N TYR A 132 -13.10 4.50 -19.18
CA TYR A 132 -12.78 5.74 -18.46
C TYR A 132 -12.36 6.97 -19.32
N PRO A 133 -13.18 8.05 -19.41
CA PRO A 133 -12.79 9.37 -19.89
C PRO A 133 -12.95 10.42 -18.76
N GLY A 134 -11.85 11.01 -18.29
CA GLY A 134 -11.89 11.95 -17.16
C GLY A 134 -12.81 13.18 -17.37
N LYS A 135 -13.58 13.50 -16.30
CA LYS A 135 -14.17 14.80 -15.89
C LYS A 135 -15.56 15.26 -16.37
N ARG A 136 -16.30 14.63 -17.30
CA ARG A 136 -17.59 15.23 -17.79
C ARG A 136 -18.91 14.62 -17.26
N SER A 137 -18.92 13.42 -16.69
CA SER A 137 -20.12 12.86 -16.06
C SER A 137 -19.75 11.78 -15.03
N PRO A 138 -20.00 11.99 -13.73
CA PRO A 138 -19.66 11.03 -12.67
C PRO A 138 -20.52 9.75 -12.70
N GLU A 139 -21.62 9.74 -13.44
CA GLU A 139 -22.70 8.76 -13.28
C GLU A 139 -22.82 7.73 -14.41
N THR A 140 -22.04 7.84 -15.49
CA THR A 140 -22.17 6.94 -16.66
C THR A 140 -21.25 5.71 -16.64
N GLU A 141 -20.43 5.56 -15.59
CA GLU A 141 -19.58 4.39 -15.24
C GLU A 141 -18.45 3.99 -16.22
N ASN A 142 -17.35 3.34 -15.85
CA ASN A 142 -16.60 3.21 -14.58
C ASN A 142 -15.43 2.22 -14.76
N TYR A 143 -15.13 1.68 -15.95
CA TYR A 143 -14.26 0.50 -16.08
C TYR A 143 -12.96 0.76 -16.85
N LEU A 144 -11.92 0.04 -16.43
CA LEU A 144 -10.74 -0.23 -17.23
C LEU A 144 -11.10 -1.34 -18.22
N ILE A 145 -10.88 -1.10 -19.50
CA ILE A 145 -11.16 -2.07 -20.57
C ILE A 145 -9.84 -2.66 -21.03
N LEU A 146 -9.73 -3.98 -20.97
CA LEU A 146 -8.56 -4.70 -21.44
C LEU A 146 -8.93 -5.99 -22.17
N LYS A 147 -8.07 -6.37 -23.11
CA LYS A 147 -8.09 -7.68 -23.75
C LYS A 147 -6.93 -8.50 -23.21
N VAL A 148 -7.20 -9.71 -22.74
CA VAL A 148 -6.13 -10.64 -22.33
C VAL A 148 -5.55 -11.29 -23.59
N LEU A 149 -4.23 -11.20 -23.75
CA LEU A 149 -3.48 -11.77 -24.86
C LEU A 149 -2.79 -13.08 -24.45
N GLN A 150 -2.21 -13.11 -23.25
CA GLN A 150 -1.53 -14.28 -22.70
C GLN A 150 -1.79 -14.38 -21.19
N ILE A 151 -2.36 -15.50 -20.75
CA ILE A 151 -2.70 -15.69 -19.34
C ILE A 151 -1.51 -16.17 -18.49
N GLU A 152 -0.59 -16.94 -19.08
CA GLU A 152 0.52 -17.55 -18.33
C GLU A 152 1.48 -16.53 -17.68
N PRO A 153 1.88 -15.42 -18.34
CA PRO A 153 2.65 -14.37 -17.68
C PRO A 153 1.91 -13.72 -16.50
N ILE A 154 0.57 -13.62 -16.58
CA ILE A 154 -0.27 -13.04 -15.52
C ILE A 154 -0.33 -14.00 -14.33
N LYS A 155 -0.51 -15.30 -14.56
CA LYS A 155 -0.44 -16.33 -13.51
C LYS A 155 0.91 -16.33 -12.81
N LYS A 156 2.01 -16.26 -13.57
CA LYS A 156 3.37 -16.19 -13.01
C LYS A 156 3.54 -14.96 -12.13
N LEU A 157 3.14 -13.79 -12.61
CA LEU A 157 3.22 -12.55 -11.83
C LEU A 157 2.35 -12.61 -10.56
N HIS A 158 1.15 -13.18 -10.66
CA HIS A 158 0.27 -13.36 -9.51
C HIS A 158 0.90 -14.26 -8.45
N ASN A 159 1.47 -15.40 -8.87
CA ASN A 159 2.18 -16.31 -7.97
C ASN A 159 3.46 -15.68 -7.39
N GLU A 160 4.18 -14.87 -8.17
CA GLU A 160 5.33 -14.11 -7.69
C GLU A 160 4.92 -13.12 -6.60
N ILE A 161 3.82 -12.38 -6.78
CA ILE A 161 3.28 -11.47 -5.75
C ILE A 161 2.86 -12.23 -4.50
N ILE A 162 2.14 -13.36 -4.63
CA ILE A 162 1.78 -14.21 -3.48
C ILE A 162 3.04 -14.72 -2.79
N THR A 163 4.05 -15.15 -3.55
CA THR A 163 5.31 -15.65 -2.98
C THR A 163 6.04 -14.54 -2.23
N LEU A 164 6.09 -13.33 -2.78
CA LEU A 164 6.67 -12.15 -2.12
C LEU A 164 5.91 -11.80 -0.84
N GLU A 165 4.57 -11.81 -0.86
CA GLU A 165 3.73 -11.61 0.33
C GLU A 165 3.96 -12.72 1.36
N GLN A 166 4.06 -13.98 0.94
CA GLN A 166 4.32 -15.11 1.83
C GLN A 166 5.76 -15.11 2.36
N GLU A 167 6.74 -14.65 1.59
CA GLU A 167 8.12 -14.48 2.04
C GLU A 167 8.23 -13.30 2.99
N GLU A 168 7.50 -12.23 2.75
CA GLU A 168 7.40 -11.07 3.65
C GLU A 168 6.67 -11.46 4.94
N GLU A 169 5.54 -12.19 4.84
CA GLU A 169 4.81 -12.79 5.96
C GLU A 169 5.63 -13.86 6.68
N LYS A 170 6.43 -14.68 5.99
CA LYS A 170 7.33 -15.66 6.63
C LYS A 170 8.52 -14.96 7.25
N ARG A 171 9.01 -13.86 6.68
CA ARG A 171 9.97 -12.98 7.36
C ARG A 171 9.31 -12.39 8.60
N THR A 172 8.10 -11.85 8.53
CA THR A 172 7.37 -11.34 9.71
C THR A 172 7.00 -12.43 10.70
N LYS A 173 6.61 -13.64 10.27
CA LYS A 173 6.24 -14.77 11.13
C LYS A 173 7.43 -15.49 11.71
N ASN A 174 8.56 -15.61 11.00
CA ASN A 174 9.83 -16.05 11.57
C ASN A 174 10.48 -14.98 12.47
N LEU A 175 10.09 -13.71 12.31
CA LEU A 175 10.33 -12.64 13.30
C LEU A 175 9.38 -12.76 14.52
N VAL A 176 8.21 -13.40 14.40
CA VAL A 176 7.18 -13.53 15.47
C VAL A 176 7.20 -14.89 16.20
N ALA A 177 7.77 -15.96 15.63
CA ALA A 177 7.75 -17.32 16.17
C ALA A 177 9.04 -17.75 16.93
N ARG A 178 9.84 -16.81 17.43
CA ARG A 178 10.86 -17.09 18.46
C ARG A 178 10.37 -16.56 19.82
N PRO A 179 10.39 -17.36 20.89
CA PRO A 179 10.22 -16.83 22.23
C PRO A 179 11.44 -15.96 22.56
N THR A 180 11.21 -14.65 22.72
CA THR A 180 12.10 -13.59 23.22
C THR A 180 13.43 -13.33 22.48
N LYS A 181 13.52 -12.17 21.78
CA LYS A 181 14.64 -11.18 21.68
C LYS A 181 14.74 -10.52 20.29
N GLU A 182 14.23 -9.29 20.23
CA GLU A 182 14.69 -8.09 19.50
C GLU A 182 15.71 -8.27 18.36
N GLY A 183 15.36 -7.84 17.14
CA GLY A 183 16.38 -7.29 16.23
C GLY A 183 16.99 -6.03 16.86
N PRO A 184 18.27 -5.68 16.59
CA PRO A 184 18.93 -4.59 17.30
C PRO A 184 18.22 -3.27 16.98
N ARG A 185 17.43 -2.78 17.95
CA ARG A 185 16.80 -1.47 17.86
C ARG A 185 17.90 -0.43 17.97
N LEU A 186 17.73 0.72 17.32
CA LEU A 186 18.65 1.83 17.52
C LEU A 186 18.61 2.30 18.98
N ILE A 187 17.44 2.21 19.62
CA ILE A 187 17.20 2.47 21.03
C ILE A 187 16.56 1.26 21.71
N GLU A 188 17.22 0.72 22.75
CA GLU A 188 16.74 -0.39 23.60
C GLU A 188 16.61 0.09 25.05
N LYS A 189 15.65 -0.47 25.81
CA LYS A 189 15.52 -0.26 27.26
C LYS A 189 15.76 -1.60 27.97
N ASP A 190 16.65 -1.62 28.96
CA ASP A 190 16.93 -2.84 29.73
C ASP A 190 15.89 -3.03 30.84
N GLY A 191 14.71 -3.58 30.50
CA GLY A 191 13.58 -3.72 31.42
C GLY A 191 13.06 -2.36 31.91
N GLU A 192 13.08 -2.12 33.23
CA GLU A 192 12.82 -0.80 33.84
C GLU A 192 14.08 0.08 33.94
N GLY A 193 15.17 -0.34 33.29
CA GLY A 193 16.51 0.26 33.32
C GLY A 193 16.71 1.46 32.41
N ASP A 194 17.97 1.78 32.16
CA ASP A 194 18.37 2.89 31.29
C ASP A 194 18.12 2.56 29.81
N PHE A 195 18.12 3.61 28.98
CA PHE A 195 18.03 3.48 27.53
C PHE A 195 19.42 3.44 26.90
N PHE A 196 19.60 2.65 25.84
CA PHE A 196 20.86 2.42 25.16
C PHE A 196 20.75 2.76 23.67
N HIS A 197 21.80 3.34 23.09
CA HIS A 197 21.88 3.72 21.68
C HIS A 197 22.89 2.86 20.90
N GLY A 198 22.45 2.28 19.80
CA GLY A 198 23.26 1.64 18.76
C GLY A 198 23.95 0.33 19.17
N LYS A 199 24.73 -0.26 18.26
CA LYS A 199 25.35 -1.60 18.43
C LYS A 199 26.27 -1.73 19.65
N ARG A 200 26.84 -0.61 20.13
CA ARG A 200 27.74 -0.59 21.30
C ARG A 200 27.01 -0.36 22.63
N ARG A 201 25.67 -0.26 22.61
CA ARG A 201 24.83 0.03 23.78
C ARG A 201 25.34 1.23 24.58
N THR A 202 25.48 2.38 23.92
CA THR A 202 25.87 3.61 24.61
C THR A 202 24.70 4.11 25.44
N ILE A 203 24.86 4.25 26.76
CA ILE A 203 23.81 4.73 27.65
C ILE A 203 23.38 6.16 27.27
N ILE A 204 22.07 6.36 27.09
CA ILE A 204 21.44 7.67 27.00
C ILE A 204 21.32 8.19 28.44
N LYS A 205 22.23 9.07 28.83
CA LYS A 205 22.26 9.58 30.21
C LYS A 205 21.05 10.48 30.49
N PHE A 206 20.27 10.16 31.50
CA PHE A 206 19.31 11.08 32.14
C PHE A 206 19.86 11.54 33.50
N ARG A 207 19.28 12.57 34.14
CA ARG A 207 19.72 13.01 35.47
C ARG A 207 19.38 11.97 36.54
N SER A 208 18.18 11.40 36.45
CA SER A 208 17.69 10.28 37.24
C SER A 208 16.45 9.68 36.55
N LYS A 209 15.93 8.55 37.05
CA LYS A 209 14.67 7.97 36.57
C LYS A 209 13.42 8.78 36.96
N ASP A 210 13.55 9.60 38.01
CA ASP A 210 12.50 10.52 38.44
C ASP A 210 12.44 11.80 37.60
N ASP A 211 13.48 12.05 36.80
CA ASP A 211 13.57 13.20 35.91
C ASP A 211 12.43 13.17 34.89
N LEU A 212 11.84 14.34 34.67
CA LEU A 212 10.68 14.47 33.80
C LEU A 212 11.01 14.06 32.36
N ALA A 213 12.24 14.31 31.91
CA ALA A 213 12.72 13.91 30.59
C ALA A 213 12.79 12.39 30.42
N TYR A 214 13.26 11.65 31.43
CA TYR A 214 13.32 10.19 31.40
C TYR A 214 11.91 9.59 31.26
N GLN A 215 10.99 10.02 32.13
CA GLN A 215 9.63 9.47 32.16
C GLN A 215 8.83 9.80 30.90
N ILE A 216 9.03 10.99 30.32
CA ILE A 216 8.41 11.35 29.04
C ILE A 216 9.00 10.51 27.90
N PHE A 217 10.31 10.26 27.90
CA PHE A 217 10.95 9.40 26.91
C PHE A 217 10.46 7.95 27.03
N GLU A 218 10.32 7.45 28.25
CA GLU A 218 9.69 6.16 28.56
C GLU A 218 8.25 6.08 28.06
N ALA A 219 7.43 7.10 28.34
CA ALA A 219 6.06 7.16 27.85
C ALA A 219 5.99 7.07 26.32
N ILE A 220 6.84 7.82 25.61
CA ILE A 220 6.90 7.78 24.14
C ILE A 220 7.36 6.42 23.65
N TYR A 221 8.40 5.85 24.28
CA TYR A 221 8.93 4.53 23.95
C TYR A 221 7.84 3.45 24.10
N THR A 222 7.16 3.40 25.24
CA THR A 222 6.09 2.42 25.51
C THR A 222 4.88 2.63 24.61
N LEU A 223 4.39 3.86 24.46
CA LEU A 223 3.20 4.15 23.63
C LEU A 223 3.42 3.93 22.14
N SER A 224 4.68 3.96 21.69
CA SER A 224 5.06 3.61 20.32
C SER A 224 5.38 2.12 20.16
N ASN A 225 5.01 1.29 21.13
CA ASN A 225 5.33 -0.14 21.19
C ASN A 225 6.82 -0.41 21.02
N GLU A 226 7.67 0.50 21.49
CA GLU A 226 9.14 0.40 21.55
C GLU A 226 9.86 0.34 20.18
N VAL A 227 9.09 0.17 19.10
CA VAL A 227 9.56 0.02 17.71
C VAL A 227 9.51 1.33 16.91
N GLY A 228 8.86 2.36 17.44
CA GLY A 228 8.67 3.63 16.72
C GLY A 228 7.25 3.84 16.24
N GLY A 229 6.89 5.10 16.03
CA GLY A 229 5.53 5.49 15.64
C GLY A 229 5.21 6.92 16.02
N ARG A 230 3.96 7.29 15.73
CA ARG A 230 3.41 8.59 16.11
C ARG A 230 2.66 8.45 17.43
N VAL A 231 3.00 9.29 18.40
CA VAL A 231 2.34 9.35 19.71
C VAL A 231 1.78 10.75 19.91
N GLY A 232 0.46 10.86 20.15
CA GLY A 232 -0.21 12.12 20.39
C GLY A 232 0.15 12.72 21.76
N PHE A 233 0.20 14.05 21.86
CA PHE A 233 0.45 14.70 23.15
C PHE A 233 -0.56 14.29 24.23
N ASP A 234 -1.84 14.12 23.86
CA ASP A 234 -2.89 13.75 24.81
C ASP A 234 -2.74 12.30 25.30
N GLU A 235 -2.09 11.43 24.52
CA GLU A 235 -1.74 10.05 24.92
C GLU A 235 -0.59 10.06 25.93
N ILE A 236 0.44 10.85 25.67
CA ILE A 236 1.55 11.06 26.61
C ILE A 236 1.03 11.63 27.93
N ILE A 237 0.15 12.63 27.90
CA ILE A 237 -0.44 13.22 29.10
C ILE A 237 -1.23 12.18 29.90
N ARG A 238 -2.04 11.35 29.22
CA ARG A 238 -2.80 10.27 29.87
C ARG A 238 -1.89 9.22 30.51
N TYR A 239 -0.85 8.80 29.80
CA TYR A 239 0.15 7.85 30.32
C TYR A 239 0.88 8.40 31.55
N MET A 240 1.31 9.66 31.48
CA MET A 240 2.02 10.31 32.59
C MET A 240 1.15 10.45 33.84
N LYS A 241 -0.15 10.66 33.66
CA LYS A 241 -1.10 10.69 34.77
C LYS A 241 -1.31 9.30 35.38
N SER A 242 -1.42 8.24 34.57
CA SER A 242 -1.70 6.89 35.06
C SER A 242 -0.48 6.19 35.66
N GLN A 243 0.70 6.33 35.04
CA GLN A 243 1.91 5.61 35.43
C GLN A 243 2.80 6.37 36.40
N HIS A 244 2.79 7.71 36.36
CA HIS A 244 3.67 8.54 37.18
C HIS A 244 2.94 9.54 38.08
N ASN A 245 1.59 9.55 38.07
CA ASN A 245 0.75 10.50 38.80
C ASN A 245 1.12 11.98 38.53
N LYS A 246 1.59 12.30 37.31
CA LYS A 246 2.01 13.65 36.91
C LYS A 246 1.01 14.24 35.92
N THR A 247 0.60 15.49 36.17
CA THR A 247 -0.23 16.26 35.24
C THR A 247 0.67 17.19 34.42
N LEU A 248 0.70 17.00 33.10
CA LEU A 248 1.58 17.73 32.20
C LEU A 248 0.81 18.58 31.20
N ARG A 249 1.45 19.67 30.75
CA ARG A 249 1.01 20.45 29.59
C ARG A 249 1.90 20.13 28.39
N LYS A 250 1.41 20.40 27.17
CA LYS A 250 2.15 20.19 25.92
C LYS A 250 3.54 20.83 25.95
N LYS A 251 3.66 22.05 26.53
CA LYS A 251 4.94 22.76 26.69
C LYS A 251 5.97 21.96 27.51
N ASN A 252 5.55 21.26 28.57
CA ASN A 252 6.46 20.43 29.37
C ASN A 252 7.04 19.28 28.54
N ILE A 253 6.21 18.68 27.68
CA ILE A 253 6.60 17.58 26.79
C ILE A 253 7.54 18.09 25.71
N THR A 254 7.22 19.22 25.06
CA THR A 254 8.09 19.83 24.06
C THR A 254 9.46 20.20 24.62
N ASN A 255 9.52 20.85 25.79
CA ASN A 255 10.78 21.23 26.42
C ASN A 255 11.63 20.00 26.78
N ALA A 256 11.02 18.98 27.40
CA ALA A 256 11.72 17.76 27.76
C ALA A 256 12.28 17.02 26.53
N ILE A 257 11.55 17.04 25.42
CA ILE A 257 11.98 16.44 24.16
C ILE A 257 13.11 17.26 23.51
N ASP A 258 12.95 18.58 23.41
CA ASP A 258 13.97 19.46 22.84
C ASP A 258 15.28 19.36 23.67
N ASP A 259 15.19 19.34 25.01
CA ASP A 259 16.34 19.12 25.90
C ASP A 259 16.99 17.73 25.73
N THR A 260 16.20 16.70 25.42
CA THR A 260 16.71 15.33 25.19
C THR A 260 17.32 15.17 23.79
N ILE A 261 16.77 15.85 22.77
CA ILE A 261 17.22 15.80 21.37
C ILE A 261 18.46 16.68 21.12
N ASP A 262 18.47 17.89 21.67
CA ASP A 262 19.47 18.91 21.33
C ASP A 262 20.70 18.86 22.25
N TYR A 263 20.61 18.29 23.45
CA TYR A 263 21.74 18.19 24.38
C TYR A 263 22.54 16.87 24.21
N LYS A 264 23.37 16.83 23.16
CA LYS A 264 24.63 16.04 23.02
C LYS A 264 24.60 14.49 23.05
N LYS A 265 23.48 13.79 23.26
CA LYS A 265 23.52 12.33 23.56
C LYS A 265 23.05 11.37 22.44
N LEU A 266 22.45 11.86 21.36
CA LEU A 266 21.91 11.04 20.25
C LEU A 266 22.52 11.38 18.86
N LYS A 267 23.81 11.74 18.79
CA LYS A 267 24.49 11.94 17.49
C LYS A 267 24.98 10.60 16.88
N PRO A 268 24.81 10.38 15.57
CA PRO A 268 24.36 11.33 14.55
C PRO A 268 22.83 11.36 14.44
N ASN A 269 22.30 12.58 14.53
CA ASN A 269 20.87 12.95 14.53
C ASN A 269 20.15 12.69 13.19
N LYS A 270 20.64 11.75 12.38
CA LYS A 270 20.12 11.44 11.07
C LYS A 270 20.26 9.94 10.85
N LEU A 271 19.12 9.26 10.80
CA LEU A 271 19.00 7.93 10.20
C LEU A 271 19.53 7.95 8.76
N PRO A 272 19.77 6.79 8.10
CA PRO A 272 20.21 6.70 6.69
C PRO A 272 19.35 7.40 5.60
N GLY A 273 18.42 8.28 5.98
CA GLY A 273 17.64 9.18 5.13
C GLY A 273 17.41 10.58 5.71
N GLY A 274 18.19 11.02 6.71
CA GLY A 274 18.16 12.39 7.22
C GLY A 274 17.13 12.71 8.33
N ARG A 275 16.37 11.71 8.82
CA ARG A 275 15.34 11.88 9.86
C ARG A 275 15.89 11.81 11.28
N LYS A 276 15.30 12.56 12.21
CA LYS A 276 15.67 12.55 13.64
C LYS A 276 15.01 11.36 14.36
N ILE A 277 15.65 10.86 15.43
CA ILE A 277 15.10 9.77 16.28
C ILE A 277 13.80 10.20 16.95
N LEU A 278 13.72 11.45 17.38
CA LEU A 278 12.48 12.07 17.84
C LEU A 278 12.29 13.37 17.06
N GLU A 279 11.07 13.62 16.61
CA GLU A 279 10.69 14.90 16.01
C GLU A 279 9.20 15.20 16.25
N ARG A 280 8.84 16.47 16.17
CA ARG A 280 7.43 16.89 16.20
C ARG A 280 6.81 16.61 14.84
N ASP A 281 5.53 16.27 14.82
CA ASP A 281 4.79 16.35 13.56
C ASP A 281 4.69 17.81 13.09
N GLY A 282 4.63 18.03 11.77
CA GLY A 282 4.54 19.37 11.18
C GLY A 282 3.28 20.16 11.58
N PHE A 283 2.37 19.54 12.34
CA PHE A 283 1.12 20.13 12.83
C PHE A 283 1.12 20.44 14.33
N GLY A 284 2.19 20.08 15.07
CA GLY A 284 2.34 20.34 16.51
C GLY A 284 1.35 19.57 17.40
N LYS A 285 0.84 18.41 16.95
CA LYS A 285 -0.15 17.58 17.66
C LYS A 285 0.43 16.28 18.21
N SER A 286 1.57 15.84 17.68
CA SER A 286 2.16 14.55 18.06
C SER A 286 3.68 14.57 17.96
N ILE A 287 4.28 13.55 18.58
CA ILE A 287 5.69 13.24 18.50
C ILE A 287 5.85 12.01 17.62
N ILE A 288 6.85 12.05 16.74
CA ILE A 288 7.24 10.93 15.90
C ILE A 288 8.52 10.36 16.49
N PHE A 289 8.47 9.11 16.93
CA PHE A 289 9.62 8.31 17.34
C PHE A 289 10.05 7.42 16.18
N ASN A 290 11.21 7.71 15.60
CA ASN A 290 11.82 6.94 14.52
C ASN A 290 12.94 6.06 15.11
N ASN A 291 12.61 4.81 15.46
CA ASN A 291 13.54 3.80 15.96
C ASN A 291 13.75 2.69 14.92
N PRO A 292 14.45 2.95 13.80
CA PRO A 292 14.59 1.94 12.77
C PRO A 292 15.38 0.74 13.29
N GLU A 293 15.03 -0.43 12.77
CA GLU A 293 15.86 -1.61 12.85
C GLU A 293 17.15 -1.35 12.04
N LEU A 294 18.32 -1.59 12.66
CA LEU A 294 19.64 -1.40 12.03
C LEU A 294 19.92 -2.41 10.91
#